data_AF-A0A0A9DIV1-F1
#
_entry.id   AF-A0A0A9DIV1-F1
#
_cell.length_a   1.000
_cell.length_b   1.000
_cell.length_c   1.000
_cell.angle_alpha   90.00
_cell.angle_beta   90.00
_cell.angle_gamma   90.00
#
_symmetry.space_group_name_H-M   'P 1'
#
loop_
_entity.id
_entity.type
_entity.pdbx_description
1 polymer ?
#
loop_
_entity_poly.entity_id
_entity_poly.type
_entity_poly.pdbx_seq_one_letter_code
_entity_poly.pdbx_strand_id
1 'polypeptide(L)' 'MAEYLKLEMLKETGFAHMRICDGVGSFLQLSGHLAKYALVRETAKAS' A
#
# COMPACT_ATOMS: atom_id res chain seq x y z
N MET A 1 1.59 -14.43 10.41
CA MET A 1 2.36 -13.49 9.56
C MET A 1 1.75 -13.22 8.20
N ALA A 2 1.38 -14.23 7.41
CA ALA A 2 0.78 -14.02 6.08
C ALA A 2 -0.55 -13.24 6.09
N GLU A 3 -1.38 -13.43 7.12
CA GLU A 3 -2.65 -12.71 7.26
C GLU A 3 -2.47 -11.23 7.59
N TYR A 4 -1.57 -10.91 8.52
CA TYR A 4 -1.18 -9.53 8.83
C TYR A 4 -0.69 -8.79 7.58
N LEU A 5 0.23 -9.42 6.83
CA LEU A 5 0.75 -8.85 5.59
C LEU A 5 -0.37 -8.59 4.58
N LYS A 6 -1.32 -9.52 4.43
CA LYS A 6 -2.47 -9.35 3.53
C LYS A 6 -3.36 -8.17 3.95
N LEU A 7 -3.63 -8.03 5.25
CA LEU A 7 -4.48 -6.96 5.78
C LEU A 7 -3.83 -5.58 5.63
N GLU A 8 -2.53 -5.43 5.92
CA GLU A 8 -1.83 -4.16 5.73
C GLU A 8 -1.72 -3.77 4.25
N MET A 9 -1.46 -4.74 3.36
CA MET A 9 -1.47 -4.49 1.91
C MET A 9 -2.86 -4.06 1.42
N LEU A 10 -3.93 -4.68 1.94
CA LEU A 10 -5.32 -4.30 1.63
C LEU A 10 -5.64 -2.88 2.09
N LYS A 11 -5.21 -2.51 3.29
CA LYS A 11 -5.36 -1.15 3.83
C LYS A 11 -4.69 -0.10 2.95
N GLU A 12 -3.44 -0.33 2.56
CA GLU A 12 -2.74 0.59 1.66
C GLU A 12 -3.42 0.64 0.28
N THR A 13 -3.93 -0.51 -0.23
CA THR A 13 -4.70 -0.55 -1.48
C THR A 13 -5.93 0.36 -1.39
N GLY A 14 -6.70 0.23 -0.30
CA GLY A 14 -7.90 1.02 -0.06
C GLY A 14 -7.58 2.52 0.01
N PHE A 15 -6.48 2.88 0.66
CA PHE A 15 -6.02 4.27 0.70
C PHE A 15 -5.68 4.82 -0.69
N ALA A 16 -4.89 4.08 -1.48
CA ALA A 16 -4.57 4.49 -2.84
C ALA A 16 -5.82 4.59 -3.73
N HIS A 17 -6.78 3.67 -3.55
CA HIS A 17 -8.05 3.69 -4.26
C HIS A 17 -8.87 4.95 -3.94
N MET A 18 -9.01 5.34 -2.66
CA MET A 18 -9.69 6.58 -2.30
C MET A 18 -9.03 7.80 -2.95
N ARG A 19 -7.69 7.85 -2.94
CA ARG A 19 -6.94 8.94 -3.60
C ARG A 19 -7.19 8.99 -5.10
N ILE A 20 -7.31 7.84 -5.77
CA ILE A 20 -7.67 7.77 -7.20
C ILE A 20 -9.09 8.28 -7.43
N CYS A 21 -10.06 7.89 -6.59
CA CYS A 21 -11.44 8.38 -6.67
C CYS A 21 -11.53 9.90 -6.46
N ASP A 22 -10.64 10.49 -5.65
CA ASP A 22 -10.50 11.93 -5.47
C ASP A 22 -9.78 12.64 -6.66
N GLY A 23 -9.45 11.90 -7.73
CA GLY A 23 -8.76 12.41 -8.92
C GLY A 23 -7.24 12.40 -8.84
N VAL A 24 -6.65 11.87 -7.76
CA VAL A 24 -5.19 11.79 -7.57
C VAL A 24 -4.68 10.42 -8.04
N GLY A 25 -4.75 10.18 -9.35
CA GLY A 25 -4.35 8.93 -10.01
C GLY A 25 -3.08 9.02 -10.86
N SER A 26 -2.15 9.94 -10.51
CA SER A 26 -0.92 10.14 -11.30
C SER A 26 0.06 8.98 -11.12
N PHE A 27 1.04 8.90 -12.04
CA PHE A 27 2.13 7.94 -11.93
C PHE A 27 2.85 8.02 -10.57
N LEU A 28 3.07 9.25 -10.07
CA LEU A 28 3.70 9.47 -8.75
C LEU A 28 2.89 8.84 -7.61
N GLN A 29 1.55 8.92 -7.65
CA GLN A 29 0.70 8.27 -6.65
C GLN A 29 0.89 6.76 -6.65
N LEU A 30 0.91 6.13 -7.84
CA LEU A 30 1.10 4.69 -7.99
C LEU A 30 2.51 4.24 -7.58
N SER A 31 3.55 5.02 -7.90
CA SER A 31 4.92 4.75 -7.44
C SER A 31 5.04 4.86 -5.91
N GLY A 32 4.42 5.87 -5.30
CA GLY A 32 4.37 6.03 -3.85
C GLY A 32 3.64 4.86 -3.17
N HIS A 33 2.56 4.37 -3.78
CA HIS A 33 1.84 3.18 -3.30
C HIS A 33 2.72 1.92 -3.29
N LEU A 34 3.47 1.67 -4.37
CA LEU A 34 4.42 0.55 -4.44
C LEU A 34 5.55 0.68 -3.41
N ALA A 35 6.03 1.90 -3.13
CA ALA A 35 7.01 2.14 -2.09
C ALA A 35 6.47 1.75 -0.70
N LYS A 36 5.20 2.06 -0.39
CA LYS A 36 4.56 1.64 0.86
C LYS A 36 4.43 0.12 0.96
N TYR A 37 4.10 -0.58 -0.12
CA TYR A 37 4.10 -2.05 -0.14
C TYR A 37 5.46 -2.63 0.22
N ALA A 38 6.54 -2.08 -0.33
CA ALA A 38 7.89 -2.52 0.02
C ALA A 38 8.15 -2.36 1.52
N LEU A 39 7.76 -1.23 2.13
CA LEU A 39 7.91 -1.00 3.57
C LEU A 39 7.08 -1.95 4.43
N VAL A 40 5.81 -2.16 4.08
CA VAL A 40 4.93 -3.12 4.78
C VAL A 40 5.53 -4.52 4.72
N ARG A 41 6.06 -4.92 3.56
CA ARG A 41 6.71 -6.22 3.39
C ARG A 41 7.95 -6.35 4.25
N GLU A 42 8.83 -5.34 4.29
CA GLU A 42 10.04 -5.40 5.13
C GLU A 42 9.69 -5.40 6.63
N THR A 43 8.71 -4.60 7.05
CA THR A 43 8.22 -4.60 8.45
C THR A 43 7.70 -5.98 8.84
N ALA A 44 6.91 -6.62 7.98
CA ALA A 44 6.37 -7.95 8.22
C ALA A 44 7.42 -9.08 8.17
N LYS A 45 8.64 -8.83 7.67
CA LYS A 45 9.76 -9.80 7.78
C LYS A 45 10.54 -9.62 9.08
N ALA A 46 10.54 -8.41 9.64
CA ALA A 46 11.26 -8.07 10.86
C ALA A 46 10.50 -8.44 12.15
N SER A 47 9.27 -8.94 12.03
CA SER A 47 8.37 -9.30 13.14
C SER A 47 8.03 -10.78 13.19
#